data_AF-H5X4M2-F1
#
_entry.id   AF-H5X4M2-F1
#
_cell.length_a   1.000
_cell.length_b   1.000
_cell.length_c   1.000
_cell.angle_alpha   90.00
_cell.angle_beta   90.00
_cell.angle_gamma   90.00
#
_symmetry.space_group_name_H-M   'P 1'
#
loop_
_entity.id
_entity.type
_entity.pdbx_description
1 polymer ?
#
loop_
_entity_poly.entity_id
_entity_poly.type
_entity_poly.pdbx_seq_one_letter_code
_entity_poly.pdbx_strand_id
1 'polypeptide(L)'
;MTATAATPATPVTTTEQPRRARLRRLLPVLGRLGLAAASGLVFFASFEPRPLWWLAPLAFTGLGLVLHGRGPWGSAGYGTVFGLAFYLAHLIWIENFLGTEFGSAPWLGLSAVLAVYIGAACWLMPFVARLPGAPVWLALVFLLQEAARSRWPANGFPWGRVGFSQPEGAFLSLASVGGVPLVGFAVLVTGFGLAQWIMRARERGGRPHRGWIAPAMATLLPVVAGLAVWPTVGTEAQTGTRTVAVVQGNAPDLGLGLLGARDIIRANHLAQTEKLAADVRDGTLPRPDLVVWPETATDVLGDDPAIDALVDELDTPALIGALYQPAGGGQTENAVIAWQPGVGPTQRYAKQELVPFAEYVPMRSIAKWFTPFLDNTRDMRWGGDPGALDVAGTRTGPVICYEVAYDYPSRDAVDAGAQLLVVPTNNAWYGPGEMSHQQLAMSRLRAVEHGRAAVVAATSGISAIVAPDGSVQQSTSLYTAATLVADVPLRQQTTLSDRLGAWTEYVLIGAALAAVATGLVLRPRTRRTVADDT
;
A
#
# COMPACT_ATOMS: atom_id res chain seq x y z
N MET A 1 -28.57 -41.22 -80.79
CA MET A 1 -28.88 -40.14 -79.83
C MET A 1 -27.85 -40.22 -78.71
N THR A 2 -27.28 -39.07 -78.38
CA THR A 2 -26.06 -38.81 -77.61
C THR A 2 -26.03 -39.43 -76.21
N ALA A 3 -24.98 -40.22 -75.92
CA ALA A 3 -24.65 -40.67 -74.57
C ALA A 3 -23.55 -39.77 -73.99
N THR A 4 -23.90 -39.04 -72.94
CA THR A 4 -23.10 -38.05 -72.24
C THR A 4 -22.08 -38.75 -71.33
N ALA A 5 -20.79 -38.45 -71.50
CA ALA A 5 -19.74 -38.89 -70.59
C ALA A 5 -19.79 -38.06 -69.29
N ALA A 6 -19.96 -38.73 -68.15
CA ALA A 6 -19.91 -38.10 -66.84
C ALA A 6 -18.47 -38.01 -66.33
N THR A 7 -17.95 -36.79 -66.20
CA THR A 7 -16.68 -36.48 -65.54
C THR A 7 -16.82 -36.70 -64.02
N PRO A 8 -15.86 -37.35 -63.33
CA PRO A 8 -15.92 -37.45 -61.87
C PRO A 8 -15.62 -36.07 -61.26
N ALA A 9 -16.55 -35.57 -60.46
CA ALA A 9 -16.39 -34.35 -59.68
C ALA A 9 -15.30 -34.56 -58.60
N THR A 10 -14.23 -33.77 -58.68
CA THR A 10 -13.24 -33.63 -57.61
C THR A 10 -13.94 -33.07 -56.36
N PRO A 11 -13.79 -33.66 -55.17
CA PRO A 11 -14.38 -33.07 -53.98
C PRO A 11 -13.65 -31.78 -53.64
N VAL A 12 -14.37 -30.66 -53.66
CA VAL A 12 -13.91 -29.37 -53.15
C VAL A 12 -13.74 -29.52 -51.64
N THR A 13 -12.50 -29.73 -51.19
CA THR A 13 -12.14 -29.61 -49.77
C THR A 13 -12.35 -28.17 -49.33
N THR A 14 -13.42 -27.95 -48.58
CA THR A 14 -13.78 -26.67 -47.99
C THR A 14 -12.71 -26.20 -46.99
N THR A 15 -12.16 -25.03 -47.26
CA THR A 15 -11.16 -24.29 -46.46
C THR A 15 -11.68 -23.76 -45.11
N GLU A 16 -12.83 -24.24 -44.62
CA GLU A 16 -13.45 -23.82 -43.35
C GLU A 16 -12.83 -24.48 -42.09
N GLN A 17 -12.19 -25.65 -42.22
CA GLN A 17 -11.60 -26.38 -41.09
C GLN A 17 -10.50 -25.62 -40.31
N PRO A 18 -9.55 -24.89 -40.93
CA PRO A 18 -8.47 -24.22 -40.20
C PRO A 18 -8.97 -23.07 -39.30
N ARG A 19 -10.04 -22.35 -39.69
CA ARG A 19 -10.62 -21.26 -38.87
C ARG A 19 -11.30 -21.80 -37.61
N ARG A 20 -12.12 -22.85 -37.71
CA ARG A 20 -12.81 -23.47 -36.56
C ARG A 20 -11.83 -24.14 -35.58
N ALA A 21 -10.76 -24.75 -36.09
CA ALA A 21 -9.69 -25.32 -35.25
C ALA A 21 -8.88 -24.26 -34.50
N ARG A 22 -8.61 -23.11 -35.14
CA ARG A 22 -7.92 -21.97 -34.51
C ARG A 22 -8.78 -21.33 -33.42
N LEU A 23 -10.07 -21.11 -33.68
CA LEU A 23 -11.03 -20.58 -32.69
C LEU A 23 -11.16 -21.46 -31.45
N ARG A 24 -11.25 -22.80 -31.61
CA ARG A 24 -11.29 -23.75 -30.49
C ARG A 24 -10.03 -23.73 -29.62
N ARG A 25 -8.87 -23.40 -30.19
CA ARG A 25 -7.61 -23.24 -29.43
C ARG A 25 -7.48 -21.88 -28.74
N LEU A 26 -8.11 -20.83 -29.29
CA LEU A 26 -8.06 -19.47 -28.74
C LEU A 26 -9.06 -19.23 -27.60
N LEU A 27 -10.24 -19.85 -27.64
CA LEU A 27 -11.30 -19.69 -26.63
C LEU A 27 -10.81 -19.93 -25.17
N PRO A 28 -10.06 -21.01 -24.86
CA PRO A 28 -9.54 -21.22 -23.51
C PRO A 28 -8.49 -20.18 -23.08
N VAL A 29 -7.73 -19.64 -24.04
CA VAL A 29 -6.72 -18.61 -23.77
C VAL A 29 -7.40 -17.29 -23.46
N LEU A 30 -8.38 -16.89 -24.27
CA LEU A 30 -9.19 -15.68 -24.06
C LEU A 30 -9.99 -15.75 -22.75
N GLY A 31 -10.59 -16.91 -22.44
CA GLY A 31 -11.29 -17.11 -21.17
C GLY A 31 -10.38 -16.95 -19.96
N ARG A 32 -9.13 -17.42 -20.03
CA ARG A 32 -8.13 -17.21 -18.98
C ARG A 32 -7.62 -15.78 -18.89
N LEU A 33 -7.44 -15.10 -20.02
CA LEU A 33 -7.10 -13.67 -20.03
C LEU A 33 -8.21 -12.86 -19.37
N GLY A 34 -9.47 -13.13 -19.73
CA GLY A 34 -10.64 -12.51 -19.10
C GLY A 34 -10.69 -12.78 -17.60
N LEU A 35 -10.48 -14.02 -17.16
CA LEU A 35 -10.46 -14.36 -15.72
C LEU A 35 -9.26 -13.71 -14.99
N ALA A 36 -8.08 -13.62 -15.62
CA ALA A 36 -6.93 -12.95 -15.03
C ALA A 36 -7.19 -11.45 -14.83
N ALA A 37 -7.70 -10.77 -15.86
CA ALA A 37 -8.06 -9.36 -15.78
C ALA A 37 -9.18 -9.11 -14.76
N ALA A 38 -10.24 -9.92 -14.78
CA ALA A 38 -11.32 -9.82 -13.81
C ALA A 38 -10.81 -10.05 -12.37
N SER A 39 -9.91 -11.01 -12.16
CA SER A 39 -9.31 -11.25 -10.85
C SER A 39 -8.47 -10.05 -10.38
N GLY A 40 -7.73 -9.40 -11.28
CA GLY A 40 -7.00 -8.16 -10.96
C GLY A 40 -7.93 -7.01 -10.57
N LEU A 41 -9.06 -6.86 -11.26
CA LEU A 41 -10.10 -5.86 -10.90
C LEU A 41 -10.82 -6.20 -9.59
N VAL A 42 -11.03 -7.48 -9.29
CA VAL A 42 -11.56 -7.93 -7.99
C VAL A 42 -10.56 -7.63 -6.88
N PHE A 43 -9.26 -7.75 -7.13
CA PHE A 43 -8.24 -7.34 -6.18
C PHE A 43 -8.29 -5.82 -5.95
N PHE A 44 -8.40 -5.02 -7.01
CA PHE A 44 -8.60 -3.57 -6.89
C PHE A 44 -9.84 -3.22 -6.05
N ALA A 45 -10.97 -3.89 -6.30
CA ALA A 45 -12.21 -3.66 -5.57
C ALA A 45 -12.12 -3.99 -4.07
N SER A 46 -11.11 -4.78 -3.65
CA SER A 46 -10.87 -5.07 -2.23
C SER A 46 -10.21 -3.93 -1.45
N PHE A 47 -9.67 -2.92 -2.14
CA PHE A 47 -9.08 -1.75 -1.50
C PHE A 47 -10.14 -0.67 -1.23
N GLU A 48 -9.86 0.11 -0.18
CA GLU A 48 -10.56 1.35 0.15
C GLU A 48 -10.67 2.26 -1.08
N PRO A 49 -11.79 3.01 -1.26
CA PRO A 49 -12.86 3.31 -0.29
C PRO A 49 -13.93 2.21 -0.09
N ARG A 50 -13.74 1.02 -0.66
CA ARG A 50 -14.74 -0.05 -0.61
C ARG A 50 -14.49 -0.98 0.58
N PRO A 51 -15.51 -1.28 1.41
CA PRO A 51 -15.42 -2.21 2.55
C PRO A 51 -15.52 -3.68 2.10
N LEU A 52 -14.71 -4.04 1.10
CA LEU A 52 -14.79 -5.33 0.39
C LEU A 52 -13.50 -6.14 0.53
N TRP A 53 -12.86 -6.08 1.70
CA TRP A 53 -11.61 -6.77 2.04
C TRP A 53 -11.64 -8.28 1.69
N TRP A 54 -12.81 -8.91 1.83
CA TRP A 54 -13.06 -10.33 1.55
C TRP A 54 -12.99 -10.70 0.06
N LEU A 55 -12.93 -9.71 -0.86
CA LEU A 55 -12.66 -9.94 -2.27
C LEU A 55 -11.19 -10.29 -2.56
N ALA A 56 -10.23 -9.87 -1.73
CA ALA A 56 -8.82 -10.12 -1.99
C ALA A 56 -8.49 -11.63 -2.08
N PRO A 57 -8.93 -12.51 -1.16
CA PRO A 57 -8.76 -13.95 -1.32
C PRO A 57 -9.43 -14.51 -2.60
N LEU A 58 -10.56 -13.93 -3.04
CA LEU A 58 -11.25 -14.38 -4.25
C LEU A 58 -10.48 -14.00 -5.52
N ALA A 59 -9.83 -12.83 -5.54
CA ALA A 59 -8.93 -12.45 -6.61
C ALA A 59 -7.77 -13.45 -6.78
N PHE A 60 -7.12 -13.83 -5.67
CA PHE A 60 -6.04 -14.82 -5.69
C PHE A 60 -6.53 -16.24 -5.96
N THR A 61 -7.78 -16.54 -5.62
CA THR A 61 -8.45 -17.77 -6.06
C THR A 61 -8.53 -17.82 -7.59
N GLY A 62 -9.02 -16.75 -8.21
CA GLY A 62 -9.10 -16.63 -9.66
C GLY A 62 -7.72 -16.72 -10.33
N LEU A 63 -6.71 -16.04 -9.80
CA LEU A 63 -5.32 -16.15 -10.27
C LEU A 63 -4.81 -17.60 -10.18
N GLY A 64 -4.98 -18.27 -9.04
CA GLY A 64 -4.59 -19.67 -8.86
C GLY A 64 -5.22 -20.61 -9.89
N LEU A 65 -6.51 -20.42 -10.19
CA LEU A 65 -7.23 -21.19 -11.23
C LEU A 65 -6.69 -20.93 -12.64
N VAL A 66 -6.32 -19.69 -12.97
CA VAL A 66 -5.74 -19.32 -14.27
C VAL A 66 -4.38 -19.99 -14.47
N LEU A 67 -3.53 -19.95 -13.43
CA LEU A 67 -2.16 -20.45 -13.48
C LEU A 67 -2.07 -21.98 -13.45
N HIS A 68 -3.13 -22.67 -13.00
CA HIS A 68 -3.12 -24.12 -12.83
C HIS A 68 -2.75 -24.89 -14.12
N GLY A 69 -1.62 -25.60 -14.10
CA GLY A 69 -1.14 -26.41 -15.22
C GLY A 69 -0.53 -25.60 -16.37
N ARG A 70 -0.14 -24.34 -16.13
CA ARG A 70 0.62 -23.53 -17.10
C ARG A 70 2.12 -23.68 -16.89
N GLY A 71 2.87 -23.49 -17.98
CA GLY A 71 4.32 -23.33 -17.90
C GLY A 71 4.73 -21.94 -17.39
N PRO A 72 6.03 -21.70 -17.13
CA PRO A 72 6.54 -20.44 -16.59
C PRO A 72 6.12 -19.20 -17.41
N TRP A 73 6.34 -19.21 -18.72
CA TRP A 73 6.01 -18.06 -19.59
C TRP A 73 4.51 -17.80 -19.73
N GLY A 74 3.69 -18.85 -19.78
CA GLY A 74 2.24 -18.69 -19.78
C GLY A 74 1.74 -18.10 -18.46
N SER A 75 2.32 -18.55 -17.35
CA SER A 75 2.01 -18.03 -16.01
C SER A 75 2.43 -16.57 -15.87
N ALA A 76 3.61 -16.21 -16.39
CA ALA A 76 4.09 -14.84 -16.43
C ALA A 76 3.12 -13.93 -17.18
N GLY A 77 2.71 -14.29 -18.40
CA GLY A 77 1.78 -13.49 -19.20
C GLY A 77 0.43 -13.27 -18.52
N TYR A 78 -0.16 -14.32 -17.93
CA TYR A 78 -1.41 -14.17 -17.18
C TYR A 78 -1.24 -13.34 -15.89
N GLY A 79 -0.12 -13.51 -15.18
CA GLY A 79 0.24 -12.71 -14.02
C GLY A 79 0.39 -11.23 -14.36
N THR A 80 1.03 -10.91 -15.48
CA THR A 80 1.14 -9.53 -15.98
C THR A 80 -0.22 -8.94 -16.33
N VAL A 81 -1.14 -9.71 -16.94
CA VAL A 81 -2.50 -9.24 -17.23
C VAL A 81 -3.29 -8.98 -15.94
N PHE A 82 -3.18 -9.87 -14.95
CA PHE A 82 -3.73 -9.65 -13.61
C PHE A 82 -3.17 -8.37 -12.98
N GLY A 83 -1.84 -8.20 -13.02
CA GLY A 83 -1.15 -7.04 -12.46
C GLY A 83 -1.52 -5.73 -13.16
N LEU A 84 -1.62 -5.73 -14.49
CA LEU A 84 -2.04 -4.55 -15.27
C LEU A 84 -3.48 -4.16 -14.92
N ALA A 85 -4.41 -5.12 -14.92
CA ALA A 85 -5.80 -4.84 -14.57
C ALA A 85 -5.93 -4.26 -13.15
N PHE A 86 -5.14 -4.77 -12.21
CA PHE A 86 -5.07 -4.23 -10.85
C PHE A 86 -4.46 -2.82 -10.82
N TYR A 87 -3.21 -2.65 -11.26
CA TYR A 87 -2.47 -1.40 -11.07
C TYR A 87 -3.00 -0.24 -11.91
N LEU A 88 -3.51 -0.49 -13.12
CA LEU A 88 -4.15 0.56 -13.92
C LEU A 88 -5.34 1.17 -13.17
N ALA A 89 -6.19 0.34 -12.56
CA ALA A 89 -7.31 0.83 -11.76
C ALA A 89 -6.83 1.43 -10.42
N HIS A 90 -5.95 0.73 -9.71
CA HIS A 90 -5.52 1.10 -8.35
C HIS A 90 -4.73 2.41 -8.30
N LEU A 91 -3.97 2.71 -9.36
CA LEU A 91 -3.12 3.90 -9.46
C LEU A 91 -3.69 4.96 -10.40
N ILE A 92 -4.98 4.90 -10.73
CA ILE A 92 -5.64 5.90 -11.61
C ILE A 92 -5.51 7.33 -11.06
N TRP A 93 -5.35 7.48 -9.74
CA TRP A 93 -5.10 8.78 -9.14
C TRP A 93 -3.78 9.44 -9.60
N ILE A 94 -2.81 8.67 -10.11
CA ILE A 94 -1.60 9.22 -10.74
C ILE A 94 -1.94 9.93 -12.05
N GLU A 95 -2.90 9.40 -12.81
CA GLU A 95 -3.41 10.07 -14.01
C GLU A 95 -4.08 11.40 -13.64
N ASN A 96 -4.89 11.40 -12.58
CA ASN A 96 -5.56 12.62 -12.12
C ASN A 96 -4.59 13.70 -11.64
N PHE A 97 -3.41 13.29 -11.15
CA PHE A 97 -2.36 14.17 -10.64
C PHE A 97 -1.40 14.67 -11.74
N LEU A 98 -0.83 13.76 -12.54
CA LEU A 98 0.23 14.06 -13.52
C LEU A 98 -0.27 14.13 -14.97
N GLY A 99 -1.47 13.61 -15.26
CA GLY A 99 -1.95 13.42 -16.62
C GLY A 99 -2.14 14.72 -17.40
N THR A 100 -2.46 15.83 -16.72
CA THR A 100 -2.61 17.15 -17.36
C THR A 100 -1.31 17.68 -17.95
N GLU A 101 -0.19 17.47 -17.27
CA GLU A 101 1.12 18.03 -17.65
C GLU A 101 2.00 17.02 -18.41
N PHE A 102 1.99 15.75 -18.00
CA PHE A 102 2.89 14.72 -18.53
C PHE A 102 2.17 13.66 -19.38
N GLY A 103 0.84 13.79 -19.56
CA GLY A 103 0.00 12.78 -20.19
C GLY A 103 -0.03 11.47 -19.39
N SER A 104 -0.59 10.42 -19.99
CA SER A 104 -0.79 9.15 -19.30
C SER A 104 0.47 8.28 -19.14
N ALA A 105 1.63 8.75 -19.61
CA ALA A 105 2.86 7.97 -19.63
C ALA A 105 3.37 7.55 -18.24
N PRO A 106 3.38 8.41 -17.20
CA PRO A 106 3.83 8.02 -15.86
C PRO A 106 2.94 6.93 -15.24
N TRP A 107 1.61 7.08 -15.35
CA TRP A 107 0.65 6.11 -14.83
C TRP A 107 0.75 4.75 -15.56
N LEU A 108 0.77 4.76 -16.89
CA LEU A 108 0.91 3.54 -17.70
C LEU A 108 2.25 2.86 -17.46
N GLY A 109 3.35 3.64 -17.41
CA GLY A 109 4.70 3.14 -17.21
C GLY A 109 4.87 2.50 -15.84
N LEU A 110 4.46 3.18 -14.77
CA LEU A 110 4.52 2.62 -13.42
C LEU A 110 3.65 1.37 -13.29
N SER A 111 2.40 1.42 -13.78
CA SER A 111 1.50 0.26 -13.76
C SER A 111 2.08 -0.94 -14.50
N ALA A 112 2.75 -0.71 -15.64
CA ALA A 112 3.41 -1.77 -16.40
C ALA A 112 4.60 -2.38 -15.64
N VAL A 113 5.47 -1.55 -15.04
CA VAL A 113 6.60 -2.03 -14.23
C VAL A 113 6.12 -2.87 -13.06
N LEU A 114 5.11 -2.41 -12.33
CA LEU A 114 4.55 -3.15 -11.19
C LEU A 114 3.85 -4.45 -11.64
N ALA A 115 3.19 -4.45 -12.79
CA ALA A 115 2.62 -5.67 -13.37
C ALA A 115 3.70 -6.69 -13.80
N VAL A 116 4.89 -6.24 -14.20
CA VAL A 116 6.03 -7.12 -14.50
C VAL A 116 6.52 -7.83 -13.24
N TYR A 117 6.56 -7.18 -12.08
CA TYR A 117 6.87 -7.83 -10.80
C TYR A 117 5.91 -8.98 -10.49
N ILE A 118 4.60 -8.76 -10.65
CA ILE A 118 3.59 -9.82 -10.49
C ILE A 118 3.81 -10.92 -11.54
N GLY A 119 4.05 -10.55 -12.80
CA GLY A 119 4.39 -11.50 -13.86
C GLY A 119 5.61 -12.36 -13.53
N ALA A 120 6.65 -11.77 -12.94
CA ALA A 120 7.86 -12.48 -12.51
C ALA A 120 7.59 -13.45 -11.35
N ALA A 121 6.78 -13.07 -10.35
CA ALA A 121 6.32 -14.01 -9.33
C ALA A 121 5.53 -15.17 -9.96
N CYS A 122 4.59 -14.87 -10.86
CA CYS A 122 3.82 -15.91 -11.55
C CYS A 122 4.69 -16.79 -12.46
N TRP A 123 5.80 -16.29 -12.99
CA TRP A 123 6.78 -17.09 -13.73
C TRP A 123 7.44 -18.15 -12.83
N LEU A 124 7.68 -17.84 -11.56
CA LEU A 124 8.27 -18.74 -10.57
C LEU A 124 7.28 -19.78 -10.02
N MET A 125 5.99 -19.44 -9.97
CA MET A 125 4.94 -20.26 -9.36
C MET A 125 4.87 -21.72 -9.88
N PRO A 126 5.03 -22.02 -11.19
CA PRO A 126 5.03 -23.40 -11.68
C PRO A 126 6.15 -24.31 -11.12
N PHE A 127 7.24 -23.74 -10.59
CA PHE A 127 8.32 -24.51 -9.98
C PHE A 127 7.92 -25.00 -8.58
N VAL A 128 7.17 -24.19 -7.84
CA VAL A 128 6.74 -24.50 -6.47
C VAL A 128 5.35 -25.13 -6.38
N ALA A 129 4.51 -24.97 -7.41
CA ALA A 129 3.15 -25.51 -7.46
C ALA A 129 3.07 -27.05 -7.38
N ARG A 130 4.19 -27.74 -7.60
CA ARG A 130 4.31 -29.21 -7.50
C ARG A 130 4.67 -29.69 -6.09
N LEU A 131 5.12 -28.80 -5.21
CA LEU A 131 5.51 -29.14 -3.86
C LEU A 131 4.26 -29.44 -2.99
N PRO A 132 4.37 -30.33 -1.99
CA PRO A 132 3.29 -30.53 -1.02
C PRO A 132 3.02 -29.20 -0.29
N GLY A 133 1.74 -28.86 -0.10
CA GLY A 133 1.35 -27.56 0.44
C GLY A 133 1.43 -26.40 -0.56
N ALA A 134 1.32 -26.67 -1.86
CA ALA A 134 1.37 -25.69 -2.95
C ALA A 134 0.79 -24.29 -2.65
N PRO A 135 -0.41 -24.11 -2.04
CA PRO A 135 -0.93 -22.79 -1.71
C PRO A 135 0.02 -21.90 -0.89
N VAL A 136 0.72 -22.50 0.07
CA VAL A 136 1.69 -21.79 0.92
C VAL A 136 2.86 -21.29 0.08
N TRP A 137 3.43 -22.14 -0.77
CA TRP A 137 4.56 -21.76 -1.61
C TRP A 137 4.20 -20.73 -2.67
N LEU A 138 2.99 -20.81 -3.24
CA LEU A 138 2.47 -19.79 -4.17
C LEU A 138 2.35 -18.43 -3.48
N ALA A 139 1.83 -18.39 -2.25
CA ALA A 139 1.76 -17.17 -1.45
C ALA A 139 3.15 -16.59 -1.16
N LEU A 140 4.09 -17.42 -0.71
CA LEU A 140 5.47 -16.99 -0.43
C LEU A 140 6.17 -16.42 -1.67
N VAL A 141 6.00 -17.06 -2.84
CA VAL A 141 6.55 -16.55 -4.11
C VAL A 141 5.90 -15.22 -4.53
N PHE A 142 4.62 -15.00 -4.22
CA PHE A 142 3.98 -13.71 -4.49
C PHE A 142 4.52 -12.62 -3.54
N LEU A 143 4.78 -12.93 -2.27
CA LEU A 143 5.38 -11.96 -1.34
C LEU A 143 6.83 -11.62 -1.71
N LEU A 144 7.56 -12.55 -2.34
CA LEU A 144 8.91 -12.27 -2.83
C LEU A 144 8.94 -11.05 -3.79
N GLN A 145 7.93 -10.90 -4.66
CA GLN A 145 7.88 -9.73 -5.53
C GLN A 145 7.45 -8.45 -4.78
N GLU A 146 6.62 -8.55 -3.74
CA GLU A 146 6.30 -7.38 -2.91
C GLU A 146 7.53 -6.86 -2.19
N ALA A 147 8.32 -7.76 -1.61
CA ALA A 147 9.56 -7.43 -0.95
C ALA A 147 10.58 -6.80 -1.90
N ALA A 148 10.66 -7.31 -3.14
CA ALA A 148 11.55 -6.77 -4.17
C ALA A 148 11.09 -5.38 -4.65
N ARG A 149 9.81 -5.23 -5.03
CA ARG A 149 9.29 -3.96 -5.54
C ARG A 149 9.28 -2.86 -4.48
N SER A 150 9.18 -3.21 -3.20
CA SER A 150 9.20 -2.26 -2.08
C SER A 150 10.61 -1.78 -1.72
N ARG A 151 11.64 -2.22 -2.45
CA ARG A 151 13.05 -1.84 -2.23
C ARG A 151 13.76 -1.39 -3.51
N TRP A 152 13.34 -1.89 -4.66
CA TRP A 152 14.01 -1.64 -5.92
C TRP A 152 13.02 -1.46 -7.08
N PRO A 153 13.29 -0.56 -8.04
CA PRO A 153 14.32 0.49 -8.03
C PRO A 153 13.95 1.69 -7.14
N ALA A 154 14.92 2.58 -6.87
CA ALA A 154 14.71 3.88 -6.19
C ALA A 154 13.97 3.80 -4.84
N ASN A 155 14.48 2.99 -3.90
CA ASN A 155 13.83 2.65 -2.62
C ASN A 155 12.46 1.96 -2.75
N GLY A 156 12.04 1.63 -3.97
CA GLY A 156 10.85 0.85 -4.25
C GLY A 156 9.54 1.64 -4.14
N PHE A 157 8.46 0.92 -4.34
CA PHE A 157 7.09 1.43 -4.30
C PHE A 157 6.19 0.37 -3.66
N PRO A 158 5.91 0.44 -2.35
CA PRO A 158 5.11 -0.57 -1.62
C PRO A 158 3.59 -0.43 -1.83
N TRP A 159 3.12 0.57 -2.60
CA TRP A 159 1.69 0.86 -2.75
C TRP A 159 0.91 -0.27 -3.41
N GLY A 160 -0.17 -0.75 -2.80
CA GLY A 160 -0.95 -1.91 -3.29
C GLY A 160 -0.42 -3.27 -2.84
N ARG A 161 0.37 -3.34 -1.76
CA ARG A 161 0.68 -4.62 -1.08
C ARG A 161 -0.62 -5.30 -0.64
N VAL A 162 -0.67 -6.62 -0.68
CA VAL A 162 -1.87 -7.39 -0.33
C VAL A 162 -2.35 -7.09 1.09
N GLY A 163 -1.44 -6.91 2.05
CA GLY A 163 -1.81 -6.59 3.43
C GLY A 163 -2.64 -5.29 3.54
N PHE A 164 -2.37 -4.28 2.71
CA PHE A 164 -3.10 -3.01 2.73
C PHE A 164 -4.53 -3.10 2.17
N SER A 165 -4.93 -4.22 1.57
CA SER A 165 -6.34 -4.49 1.25
C SER A 165 -7.18 -4.88 2.48
N GLN A 166 -6.57 -5.00 3.66
CA GLN A 166 -7.19 -5.49 4.89
C GLN A 166 -7.17 -4.44 6.01
N PRO A 167 -7.72 -3.21 5.80
CA PRO A 167 -7.84 -2.23 6.88
C PRO A 167 -8.92 -2.59 7.91
N GLU A 168 -9.65 -3.69 7.65
CA GLU A 168 -10.69 -4.27 8.47
C GLU A 168 -10.82 -5.77 8.17
N GLY A 169 -11.67 -6.47 8.90
CA GLY A 169 -12.00 -7.87 8.65
C GLY A 169 -11.12 -8.86 9.40
N ALA A 170 -11.26 -10.13 9.04
CA ALA A 170 -10.74 -11.24 9.84
C ALA A 170 -9.20 -11.29 9.89
N PHE A 171 -8.50 -10.69 8.93
CA PHE A 171 -7.04 -10.78 8.82
C PHE A 171 -6.30 -9.62 9.51
N LEU A 172 -6.97 -8.51 9.80
CA LEU A 172 -6.33 -7.27 10.30
C LEU A 172 -5.52 -7.52 11.59
N SER A 173 -6.08 -8.28 12.53
CA SER A 173 -5.44 -8.58 13.82
C SER A 173 -4.08 -9.29 13.68
N LEU A 174 -3.83 -9.98 12.57
CA LEU A 174 -2.53 -10.61 12.29
C LEU A 174 -1.42 -9.58 12.08
N ALA A 175 -1.76 -8.31 11.80
CA ALA A 175 -0.80 -7.22 11.76
C ALA A 175 -0.07 -7.05 13.11
N SER A 176 -0.76 -7.25 14.24
CA SER A 176 -0.15 -7.19 15.58
C SER A 176 0.83 -8.34 15.86
N VAL A 177 0.83 -9.38 15.02
CA VAL A 177 1.68 -10.57 15.15
C VAL A 177 2.88 -10.50 14.22
N GLY A 178 2.68 -10.14 12.96
CA GLY A 178 3.74 -10.19 11.95
C GLY A 178 3.63 -9.11 10.87
N GLY A 179 2.93 -8.02 11.17
CA GLY A 179 2.82 -6.85 10.33
C GLY A 179 2.14 -7.08 9.00
N VAL A 180 2.31 -6.13 8.10
CA VAL A 180 1.81 -6.19 6.71
C VAL A 180 2.20 -7.49 6.00
N PRO A 181 3.44 -8.04 6.11
CA PRO A 181 3.82 -9.28 5.44
C PRO A 181 2.95 -10.49 5.85
N LEU A 182 2.65 -10.64 7.15
CA LEU A 182 1.85 -11.77 7.63
C LEU A 182 0.38 -11.66 7.21
N VAL A 183 -0.18 -10.45 7.21
CA VAL A 183 -1.54 -10.19 6.70
C VAL A 183 -1.62 -10.55 5.22
N GLY A 184 -0.65 -10.08 4.42
CA GLY A 184 -0.56 -10.42 2.99
C GLY A 184 -0.43 -11.92 2.76
N PHE A 185 0.42 -12.60 3.53
CA PHE A 185 0.56 -14.06 3.50
C PHE A 185 -0.76 -14.78 3.77
N ALA A 186 -1.49 -14.37 4.82
CA ALA A 186 -2.76 -14.98 5.21
C ALA A 186 -3.82 -14.88 4.10
N VAL A 187 -3.96 -13.72 3.46
CA VAL A 187 -4.87 -13.49 2.34
C VAL A 187 -4.51 -14.37 1.13
N LEU A 188 -3.23 -14.40 0.77
CA LEU A 188 -2.72 -15.18 -0.37
C LEU A 188 -2.91 -16.68 -0.16
N VAL A 189 -2.58 -17.20 1.03
CA VAL A 189 -2.76 -18.62 1.37
C VAL A 189 -4.23 -19.00 1.34
N THR A 190 -5.10 -18.12 1.84
CA THR A 190 -6.55 -18.33 1.78
C THR A 190 -7.04 -18.45 0.34
N GLY A 191 -6.63 -17.52 -0.54
CA GLY A 191 -7.03 -17.52 -1.94
C GLY A 191 -6.48 -18.71 -2.74
N PHE A 192 -5.19 -19.01 -2.64
CA PHE A 192 -4.60 -20.17 -3.32
C PHE A 192 -5.10 -21.50 -2.74
N GLY A 193 -5.43 -21.55 -1.44
CA GLY A 193 -6.05 -22.69 -0.78
C GLY A 193 -7.43 -22.98 -1.36
N LEU A 194 -8.25 -21.94 -1.52
CA LEU A 194 -9.57 -22.04 -2.15
C LEU A 194 -9.48 -22.46 -3.62
N ALA A 195 -8.50 -21.93 -4.37
CA ALA A 195 -8.27 -22.37 -5.75
C ALA A 195 -7.95 -23.87 -5.82
N GLN A 196 -7.05 -24.36 -4.96
CA GLN A 196 -6.69 -25.77 -4.90
C GLN A 196 -7.89 -26.64 -4.51
N TRP A 197 -8.72 -26.16 -3.57
CA TRP A 197 -9.94 -26.84 -3.17
C TRP A 197 -10.94 -26.98 -4.34
N ILE A 198 -11.20 -25.89 -5.08
CA ILE A 198 -12.07 -25.89 -6.27
C ILE A 198 -11.54 -26.83 -7.35
N MET A 199 -10.22 -26.85 -7.57
CA MET A 199 -9.60 -27.72 -8.57
C MET A 199 -9.78 -29.19 -8.21
N ARG A 200 -9.58 -29.58 -6.94
CA ARG A 200 -9.81 -30.95 -6.47
C ARG A 200 -11.27 -31.37 -6.55
N ALA A 201 -12.20 -30.45 -6.28
CA ALA A 201 -13.63 -30.72 -6.42
C ALA A 201 -14.05 -31.00 -7.88
N ARG A 202 -13.30 -30.48 -8.86
CA ARG A 202 -13.55 -30.70 -10.30
C ARG A 202 -12.94 -31.99 -10.83
N GLU A 203 -12.00 -32.62 -10.11
CA GLU A 203 -11.42 -33.92 -10.48
C GLU A 203 -12.48 -35.02 -10.25
N ARG A 204 -13.05 -35.55 -11.34
CA ARG A 204 -14.10 -36.58 -11.29
C ARG A 204 -13.56 -37.87 -10.63
N GLY A 205 -14.12 -38.24 -9.47
CA GLY A 205 -13.92 -39.55 -8.84
C GLY A 205 -13.46 -39.55 -7.37
N GLY A 206 -13.19 -38.40 -6.75
CA GLY A 206 -12.66 -38.35 -5.39
C GLY A 206 -13.74 -38.35 -4.30
N ARG A 207 -13.97 -39.48 -3.63
CA ARG A 207 -14.49 -39.47 -2.25
C ARG A 207 -13.64 -38.48 -1.42
N PRO A 208 -14.22 -37.74 -0.45
CA PRO A 208 -13.44 -36.89 0.44
C PRO A 208 -12.41 -37.77 1.16
N HIS A 209 -11.16 -37.68 0.73
CA HIS A 209 -10.02 -38.39 1.28
C HIS A 209 -9.07 -37.37 1.91
N ARG A 210 -8.02 -37.84 2.59
CA ARG A 210 -7.02 -36.98 3.28
C ARG A 210 -6.45 -35.82 2.41
N GLY A 211 -6.51 -35.93 1.08
CA GLY A 211 -6.10 -34.86 0.16
C GLY A 211 -6.96 -33.59 0.17
N TRP A 212 -8.12 -33.59 0.81
CA TRP A 212 -8.98 -32.39 0.97
C TRP A 212 -8.62 -31.55 2.20
N ILE A 213 -7.92 -32.14 3.17
CA ILE A 213 -7.60 -31.50 4.46
C ILE A 213 -6.64 -30.33 4.24
N ALA A 214 -5.56 -30.52 3.47
CA ALA A 214 -4.56 -29.47 3.28
C ALA A 214 -5.12 -28.19 2.60
N PRO A 215 -5.90 -28.26 1.49
CA PRO A 215 -6.56 -27.08 0.93
C PRO A 215 -7.54 -26.43 1.90
N ALA A 216 -8.35 -27.24 2.61
CA ALA A 216 -9.31 -26.71 3.58
C ALA A 216 -8.60 -25.97 4.72
N MET A 217 -7.50 -26.52 5.23
CA MET A 217 -6.65 -25.86 6.23
C MET A 217 -6.02 -24.58 5.68
N ALA A 218 -5.48 -24.59 4.46
CA ALA A 218 -4.93 -23.38 3.84
C ALA A 218 -5.99 -22.27 3.70
N THR A 219 -7.24 -22.63 3.39
CA THR A 219 -8.33 -21.66 3.29
C THR A 219 -8.81 -21.16 4.65
N LEU A 220 -8.99 -22.05 5.64
CA LEU A 220 -9.69 -21.71 6.89
C LEU A 220 -8.75 -21.25 8.00
N LEU A 221 -7.55 -21.83 8.10
CA LEU A 221 -6.64 -21.57 9.23
C LEU A 221 -6.24 -20.09 9.33
N PRO A 222 -5.92 -19.36 8.25
CA PRO A 222 -5.56 -17.95 8.37
C PRO A 222 -6.72 -17.07 8.85
N VAL A 223 -7.95 -17.36 8.41
CA VAL A 223 -9.17 -16.68 8.89
C VAL A 223 -9.40 -16.95 10.37
N VAL A 224 -9.34 -18.22 10.78
CA VAL A 224 -9.52 -18.63 12.18
C VAL A 224 -8.41 -18.03 13.06
N ALA A 225 -7.17 -18.02 12.59
CA ALA A 225 -6.05 -17.43 13.31
C ALA A 225 -6.25 -15.93 13.55
N GLY A 226 -6.66 -15.18 12.53
CA GLY A 226 -6.95 -13.76 12.70
C GLY A 226 -8.12 -13.50 13.66
N LEU A 227 -9.21 -14.25 13.56
CA LEU A 227 -10.31 -14.15 14.52
C LEU A 227 -9.90 -14.55 15.95
N ALA A 228 -9.00 -15.51 16.11
CA ALA A 228 -8.48 -15.93 17.41
C ALA A 228 -7.49 -14.92 18.01
N VAL A 229 -6.76 -14.18 17.17
CA VAL A 229 -5.84 -13.11 17.60
C VAL A 229 -6.60 -11.82 17.92
N TRP A 230 -7.74 -11.56 17.28
CA TRP A 230 -8.52 -10.33 17.46
C TRP A 230 -8.70 -9.89 18.92
N PRO A 231 -9.11 -10.75 19.88
CA PRO A 231 -9.29 -10.34 21.28
C PRO A 231 -8.00 -9.89 21.99
N THR A 232 -6.83 -10.15 21.40
CA THR A 232 -5.53 -9.74 21.94
C THR A 232 -5.12 -8.33 21.51
N VAL A 233 -5.80 -7.74 20.52
CA VAL A 233 -5.57 -6.36 20.07
C VAL A 233 -6.26 -5.41 21.05
N GLY A 234 -5.52 -4.93 22.04
CA GLY A 234 -6.03 -4.02 23.06
C GLY A 234 -6.10 -2.57 22.58
N THR A 235 -7.17 -1.88 22.94
CA THR A 235 -7.40 -0.45 22.66
C THR A 235 -7.20 0.46 23.87
N GLU A 236 -7.25 -0.12 25.08
CA GLU A 236 -7.22 0.63 26.33
C GLU A 236 -5.95 1.45 26.52
N ALA A 237 -6.11 2.62 27.14
CA ALA A 237 -5.00 3.47 27.57
C ALA A 237 -4.16 2.77 28.65
N GLN A 238 -2.84 2.91 28.56
CA GLN A 238 -1.89 2.34 29.52
C GLN A 238 -1.23 3.42 30.37
N THR A 239 -1.01 4.59 29.78
CA THR A 239 -0.38 5.74 30.44
C THR A 239 -1.22 7.01 30.26
N GLY A 240 -2.55 6.86 30.37
CA GLY A 240 -3.52 7.93 30.20
C GLY A 240 -3.92 8.20 28.75
N THR A 241 -4.70 9.25 28.57
CA THR A 241 -5.14 9.75 27.26
C THR A 241 -4.50 11.11 26.95
N ARG A 242 -4.59 11.53 25.69
CA ARG A 242 -4.22 12.87 25.25
C ARG A 242 -5.32 13.42 24.36
N THR A 243 -5.78 14.65 24.65
CA THR A 243 -6.73 15.33 23.77
C THR A 243 -5.95 15.90 22.59
N VAL A 244 -6.14 15.34 21.39
CA VAL A 244 -5.42 15.77 20.19
C VAL A 244 -6.38 16.50 19.27
N ALA A 245 -5.98 17.69 18.83
CA ALA A 245 -6.65 18.45 17.78
C ALA A 245 -5.89 18.30 16.45
N VAL A 246 -6.60 17.90 15.39
CA VAL A 246 -6.07 17.84 14.02
C VAL A 246 -6.65 18.99 13.23
N VAL A 247 -5.79 19.83 12.68
CA VAL A 247 -6.18 20.99 11.86
C VAL A 247 -6.07 20.62 10.39
N GLN A 248 -7.17 20.74 9.66
CA GLN A 248 -7.23 20.59 8.22
C GLN A 248 -7.65 21.92 7.60
N GLY A 249 -6.68 22.67 7.03
CA GLY A 249 -6.95 23.99 6.46
C GLY A 249 -7.59 23.96 5.07
N ASN A 250 -7.47 22.84 4.34
CA ASN A 250 -7.77 22.73 2.91
C ASN A 250 -6.77 23.48 2.01
N ALA A 251 -6.75 23.14 0.73
CA ALA A 251 -5.95 23.77 -0.31
C ALA A 251 -6.87 24.41 -1.37
N PRO A 252 -6.43 25.49 -2.02
CA PRO A 252 -7.25 26.23 -2.97
C PRO A 252 -7.45 25.53 -4.32
N ASP A 253 -6.55 24.61 -4.68
CA ASP A 253 -6.53 23.94 -5.99
C ASP A 253 -6.01 22.49 -5.86
N LEU A 254 -5.88 21.78 -6.97
CA LEU A 254 -5.43 20.39 -7.08
C LEU A 254 -4.11 20.27 -7.85
N GLY A 255 -3.30 19.25 -7.53
CA GLY A 255 -2.17 18.86 -8.37
C GLY A 255 -1.07 19.91 -8.49
N LEU A 256 -0.41 19.98 -9.65
CA LEU A 256 0.73 20.88 -9.89
C LEU A 256 0.36 22.37 -9.84
N GLY A 257 -0.93 22.73 -9.90
CA GLY A 257 -1.42 24.10 -9.67
C GLY A 257 -1.15 24.62 -8.24
N LEU A 258 -0.81 23.73 -7.30
CA LEU A 258 -0.34 24.10 -5.96
C LEU A 258 1.09 24.63 -5.93
N LEU A 259 1.86 24.50 -7.02
CA LEU A 259 3.19 25.11 -7.15
C LEU A 259 3.05 26.65 -7.11
N GLY A 260 3.20 27.22 -5.91
CA GLY A 260 3.05 28.66 -5.66
C GLY A 260 1.86 29.04 -4.78
N ALA A 261 1.00 28.09 -4.42
CA ALA A 261 -0.16 28.32 -3.54
C ALA A 261 0.16 28.13 -2.04
N ARG A 262 1.45 28.05 -1.67
CA ARG A 262 1.88 27.74 -0.30
C ARG A 262 1.41 28.77 0.72
N ASP A 263 1.44 30.05 0.36
CA ASP A 263 0.95 31.13 1.23
C ASP A 263 -0.55 30.99 1.52
N ILE A 264 -1.33 30.47 0.56
CA ILE A 264 -2.76 30.21 0.73
C ILE A 264 -2.96 29.00 1.64
N ILE A 265 -2.21 27.90 1.43
CA ILE A 265 -2.25 26.74 2.32
C ILE A 265 -1.91 27.17 3.75
N ARG A 266 -0.84 27.95 3.94
CA ARG A 266 -0.44 28.50 5.24
C ARG A 266 -1.56 29.34 5.86
N ALA A 267 -2.11 30.29 5.12
CA ALA A 267 -3.20 31.15 5.59
C ALA A 267 -4.44 30.33 6.00
N ASN A 268 -4.78 29.29 5.24
CA ASN A 268 -5.89 28.40 5.55
C ASN A 268 -5.68 27.63 6.86
N HIS A 269 -4.48 27.12 7.13
CA HIS A 269 -4.19 26.40 8.37
C HIS A 269 -4.14 27.33 9.58
N LEU A 270 -3.61 28.55 9.41
CA LEU A 270 -3.69 29.60 10.42
C LEU A 270 -5.15 29.92 10.76
N ALA A 271 -5.96 30.26 9.75
CA ALA A 271 -7.37 30.60 9.94
C ALA A 271 -8.19 29.46 10.60
N GLN A 272 -7.94 28.21 10.19
CA GLN A 272 -8.61 27.06 10.81
C GLN A 272 -8.18 26.85 12.26
N THR A 273 -6.94 27.20 12.60
CA THR A 273 -6.44 27.09 13.98
C THR A 273 -6.91 28.27 14.85
N GLU A 274 -7.02 29.47 14.30
CA GLU A 274 -7.68 30.62 14.95
C GLU A 274 -9.15 30.28 15.28
N LYS A 275 -9.85 29.61 14.36
CA LYS A 275 -11.20 29.10 14.61
C LYS A 275 -11.21 28.09 15.77
N LEU A 276 -10.27 27.13 15.79
CA LEU A 276 -10.13 26.21 16.94
C LEU A 276 -9.92 26.98 18.24
N ALA A 277 -9.09 28.02 18.25
CA ALA A 277 -8.85 28.85 19.44
C ALA A 277 -10.11 29.60 19.89
N ALA A 278 -10.94 30.07 18.95
CA ALA A 278 -12.25 30.66 19.26
C ALA A 278 -13.21 29.62 19.86
N ASP A 279 -13.33 28.44 19.23
CA ASP A 279 -14.20 27.34 19.66
C ASP A 279 -13.78 26.77 21.04
N VAL A 280 -12.50 26.86 21.42
CA VAL A 280 -12.01 26.49 22.76
C VAL A 280 -12.37 27.58 23.78
N ARG A 281 -12.23 28.86 23.42
CA ARG A 281 -12.47 29.99 24.30
C ARG A 281 -13.95 30.16 24.65
N ASP A 282 -14.84 29.89 23.70
CA ASP A 282 -16.29 29.94 23.92
C ASP A 282 -16.85 28.67 24.59
N GLY A 283 -16.02 27.63 24.74
CA GLY A 283 -16.37 26.37 25.39
C GLY A 283 -17.08 25.36 24.48
N THR A 284 -17.14 25.60 23.17
CA THR A 284 -17.70 24.68 22.18
C THR A 284 -16.87 23.39 22.06
N LEU A 285 -15.55 23.52 22.11
CA LEU A 285 -14.60 22.42 22.09
C LEU A 285 -13.75 22.39 23.37
N PRO A 286 -13.38 21.20 23.87
CA PRO A 286 -12.42 21.11 24.96
C PRO A 286 -11.05 21.62 24.47
N ARG A 287 -10.29 22.23 25.38
CA ARG A 287 -8.91 22.63 25.09
C ARG A 287 -8.06 21.40 24.80
N PRO A 288 -7.41 21.30 23.63
CA PRO A 288 -6.54 20.17 23.32
C PRO A 288 -5.22 20.24 24.11
N ASP A 289 -4.64 19.07 24.35
CA ASP A 289 -3.28 18.92 24.91
C ASP A 289 -2.20 19.01 23.81
N LEU A 290 -2.57 18.71 22.56
CA LEU A 290 -1.67 18.72 21.41
C LEU A 290 -2.42 19.13 20.13
N VAL A 291 -1.87 20.06 19.37
CA VAL A 291 -2.36 20.42 18.02
C VAL A 291 -1.46 19.79 16.96
N VAL A 292 -2.03 19.27 15.87
CA VAL A 292 -1.29 18.66 14.76
C VAL A 292 -1.68 19.33 13.45
N TRP A 293 -0.69 19.85 12.74
CA TRP A 293 -0.83 20.34 11.38
C TRP A 293 -0.34 19.32 10.34
N PRO A 294 -0.88 19.36 9.12
CA PRO A 294 -0.49 18.47 8.02
C PRO A 294 0.93 18.74 7.51
N GLU A 295 1.43 17.83 6.67
CA GLU A 295 2.72 17.94 5.99
C GLU A 295 2.77 19.20 5.11
N THR A 296 3.91 19.89 5.11
CA THR A 296 4.17 21.07 4.24
C THR A 296 3.06 22.14 4.30
N ALA A 297 2.43 22.31 5.47
CA ALA A 297 1.41 23.33 5.69
C ALA A 297 1.99 24.76 5.68
N THR A 298 3.30 24.89 5.92
CA THR A 298 4.04 26.14 5.95
C THR A 298 5.50 25.91 5.54
N ASP A 299 6.21 26.98 5.21
CA ASP A 299 7.66 27.01 5.04
C ASP A 299 8.28 27.75 6.24
N VAL A 300 9.33 27.20 6.84
CA VAL A 300 9.98 27.82 8.03
C VAL A 300 11.51 27.79 7.96
N LEU A 301 12.14 28.82 8.51
CA LEU A 301 13.59 28.95 8.66
C LEU A 301 14.06 28.68 10.11
N GLY A 302 13.12 28.42 11.02
CA GLY A 302 13.29 28.51 12.46
C GLY A 302 12.02 29.12 13.04
N ASP A 303 12.15 30.26 13.70
CA ASP A 303 11.05 31.00 14.33
C ASP A 303 10.02 31.50 13.30
N ASP A 304 8.74 31.53 13.68
CA ASP A 304 7.64 32.07 12.88
C ASP A 304 6.65 32.79 13.82
N PRO A 305 6.63 34.14 13.83
CA PRO A 305 5.82 34.91 14.77
C PRO A 305 4.31 34.64 14.71
N ALA A 306 3.79 34.20 13.55
CA ALA A 306 2.36 33.90 13.44
C ALA A 306 2.03 32.55 14.10
N ILE A 307 2.93 31.57 13.99
CA ILE A 307 2.79 30.27 14.66
C ILE A 307 3.04 30.44 16.16
N ASP A 308 4.05 31.23 16.55
CA ASP A 308 4.34 31.57 17.95
C ASP A 308 3.10 32.17 18.62
N ALA A 309 2.53 33.23 18.03
CA ALA A 309 1.34 33.89 18.58
C ALA A 309 0.15 32.94 18.73
N LEU A 310 -0.04 32.04 17.77
CA LEU A 310 -1.17 31.12 17.77
C LEU A 310 -1.01 29.98 18.78
N VAL A 311 0.20 29.43 18.90
CA VAL A 311 0.53 28.40 19.91
C VAL A 311 0.45 29.00 21.31
N ASP A 312 0.88 30.26 21.49
CA ASP A 312 0.80 31.01 22.74
C ASP A 312 -0.66 31.35 23.11
N GLU A 313 -1.48 31.74 22.14
CA GLU A 313 -2.90 32.04 22.36
C GLU A 313 -3.68 30.81 22.81
N LEU A 314 -3.41 29.65 22.20
CA LEU A 314 -3.98 28.37 22.61
C LEU A 314 -3.36 27.84 23.91
N ASP A 315 -2.15 28.28 24.24
CA ASP A 315 -1.31 27.76 25.33
C ASP A 315 -1.12 26.22 25.20
N THR A 316 -1.14 25.70 23.96
CA THR A 316 -1.10 24.26 23.68
C THR A 316 0.04 23.94 22.72
N PRO A 317 0.93 22.97 23.03
CA PRO A 317 1.99 22.54 22.12
C PRO A 317 1.46 22.03 20.77
N ALA A 318 2.24 22.21 19.72
CA ALA A 318 1.86 21.82 18.37
C ALA A 318 2.94 20.97 17.66
N LEU A 319 2.51 20.10 16.75
CA LEU A 319 3.35 19.47 15.74
C LEU A 319 3.04 20.10 14.38
N ILE A 320 3.99 20.83 13.83
CA ILE A 320 3.83 21.59 12.59
C ILE A 320 4.57 20.90 11.46
N GLY A 321 3.84 20.37 10.48
CA GLY A 321 4.43 19.87 9.24
C GLY A 321 4.83 21.03 8.32
N ALA A 322 6.12 21.10 7.98
CA ALA A 322 6.69 22.22 7.26
C ALA A 322 7.83 21.81 6.32
N LEU A 323 8.09 22.65 5.31
CA LEU A 323 9.39 22.62 4.63
C LEU A 323 10.37 23.46 5.44
N TYR A 324 11.25 22.79 6.16
CA TYR A 324 12.29 23.42 6.96
C TYR A 324 13.50 23.76 6.10
N GLN A 325 13.94 25.01 6.17
CA GLN A 325 15.14 25.49 5.49
C GLN A 325 16.23 25.78 6.53
N PRO A 326 17.33 25.01 6.56
CA PRO A 326 18.41 25.24 7.51
C PRO A 326 19.04 26.63 7.33
N ALA A 327 19.27 27.32 8.44
CA ALA A 327 20.01 28.58 8.44
C ALA A 327 21.38 28.40 7.77
N GLY A 328 21.73 29.31 6.85
CA GLY A 328 23.00 29.26 6.12
C GLY A 328 22.95 28.59 4.74
N GLY A 329 21.77 28.22 4.23
CA GLY A 329 21.57 27.79 2.83
C GLY A 329 21.73 26.29 2.58
N GLY A 330 21.38 25.46 3.57
CA GLY A 330 21.34 24.00 3.43
C GLY A 330 20.21 23.48 2.53
N GLN A 331 20.21 22.17 2.27
CA GLN A 331 19.09 21.52 1.57
C GLN A 331 17.83 21.57 2.43
N THR A 332 16.68 21.85 1.80
CA THR A 332 15.36 21.83 2.43
C THR A 332 15.04 20.44 2.97
N GLU A 333 14.43 20.38 4.14
CA GLU A 333 13.92 19.17 4.78
C GLU A 333 12.39 19.21 4.75
N ASN A 334 11.73 18.12 4.36
CA ASN A 334 10.33 17.93 4.73
C ASN A 334 10.29 17.43 6.18
N ALA A 335 9.74 18.22 7.08
CA ALA A 335 9.88 18.02 8.50
C ALA A 335 8.58 18.20 9.27
N VAL A 336 8.53 17.60 10.45
CA VAL A 336 7.56 17.90 11.50
C VAL A 336 8.31 18.51 12.66
N ILE A 337 7.90 19.70 13.08
CA ILE A 337 8.57 20.48 14.12
C ILE A 337 7.65 20.59 15.33
N ALA A 338 8.17 20.24 16.50
CA ALA A 338 7.49 20.46 17.77
C ALA A 338 7.59 21.93 18.16
N TRP A 339 6.45 22.56 18.40
CA TRP A 339 6.31 23.96 18.75
C TRP A 339 5.74 24.08 20.17
N GLN A 340 6.36 24.91 21.01
CA GLN A 340 6.05 25.00 22.43
C GLN A 340 5.61 26.42 22.81
N PRO A 341 4.53 26.59 23.60
CA PRO A 341 4.10 27.91 24.07
C PRO A 341 5.19 28.64 24.85
N GLY A 342 5.39 29.92 24.53
CA GLY A 342 6.39 30.81 25.12
C GLY A 342 7.84 30.49 24.78
N VAL A 343 8.09 29.48 23.93
CA VAL A 343 9.44 29.00 23.58
C VAL A 343 9.67 29.00 22.07
N GLY A 344 8.68 28.62 21.27
CA GLY A 344 8.80 28.51 19.82
C GLY A 344 9.18 27.09 19.35
N PRO A 345 9.88 26.94 18.20
CA PRO A 345 10.24 25.64 17.65
C PRO A 345 11.34 24.96 18.49
N THR A 346 11.19 23.64 18.71
CA THR A 346 12.09 22.85 19.57
C THR A 346 12.68 21.64 18.83
N GLN A 347 12.14 20.43 19.05
CA GLN A 347 12.59 19.22 18.38
C GLN A 347 12.01 19.15 16.96
N ARG A 348 12.69 18.45 16.05
CA ARG A 348 12.16 18.18 14.71
C ARG A 348 12.46 16.76 14.25
N TYR A 349 11.55 16.21 13.45
CA TYR A 349 11.74 14.99 12.68
C TYR A 349 11.80 15.37 11.20
N ALA A 350 12.83 14.93 10.49
CA ALA A 350 12.94 15.07 9.05
C ALA A 350 12.58 13.75 8.38
N LYS A 351 11.81 13.82 7.29
CA LYS A 351 11.31 12.68 6.52
C LYS A 351 12.44 11.76 6.07
N GLN A 352 12.38 10.50 6.47
CA GLN A 352 13.29 9.42 6.13
C GLN A 352 13.03 8.83 4.75
N GLU A 353 11.77 8.68 4.31
CA GLU A 353 11.46 8.18 2.96
C GLU A 353 10.90 9.29 2.08
N LEU A 354 11.75 9.78 1.18
CA LEU A 354 11.36 10.81 0.23
C LEU A 354 10.58 10.23 -0.96
N VAL A 355 9.65 11.02 -1.48
CA VAL A 355 8.83 10.66 -2.64
C VAL A 355 9.64 10.84 -3.93
N PRO A 356 9.83 9.78 -4.73
CA PRO A 356 10.52 9.87 -6.01
C PRO A 356 9.85 10.88 -6.96
N PHE A 357 10.66 11.68 -7.64
CA PHE A 357 10.28 12.73 -8.58
C PHE A 357 9.55 13.96 -7.99
N ALA A 358 9.13 13.90 -6.72
CA ALA A 358 8.52 15.04 -6.02
C ALA A 358 9.51 15.72 -5.05
N GLU A 359 10.19 14.93 -4.21
CA GLU A 359 11.11 15.43 -3.18
C GLU A 359 12.58 15.21 -3.55
N TYR A 360 12.84 14.22 -4.40
CA TYR A 360 14.14 14.00 -5.01
C TYR A 360 14.00 13.39 -6.41
N VAL A 361 15.04 13.47 -7.25
CA VAL A 361 15.01 12.90 -8.60
C VAL A 361 15.90 11.65 -8.69
N PRO A 362 15.31 10.43 -8.76
CA PRO A 362 16.08 9.21 -8.97
C PRO A 362 16.82 9.25 -10.30
N MET A 363 18.08 8.81 -10.30
CA MET A 363 18.90 8.68 -11.52
C MET A 363 18.84 9.96 -12.38
N ARG A 364 18.96 11.13 -11.75
CA ARG A 364 18.77 12.46 -12.37
C ARG A 364 19.46 12.63 -13.73
N SER A 365 20.65 12.05 -13.91
CA SER A 365 21.37 12.07 -15.20
C SER A 365 20.60 11.43 -16.35
N ILE A 366 19.83 10.38 -16.09
CA ILE A 366 18.97 9.69 -17.07
C ILE A 366 17.60 10.39 -17.14
N ALA A 367 17.02 10.76 -16.01
CA ALA A 367 15.71 11.41 -15.98
C ALA A 367 15.68 12.73 -16.79
N LYS A 368 16.77 13.50 -16.75
CA LYS A 368 16.95 14.73 -17.53
C LYS A 368 16.89 14.52 -19.04
N TRP A 369 17.19 13.31 -19.55
CA TRP A 369 17.07 13.03 -20.98
C TRP A 369 15.62 13.01 -21.47
N PHE A 370 14.67 12.80 -20.56
CA PHE A 370 13.25 12.69 -20.87
C PHE A 370 12.47 13.97 -20.56
N THR A 371 12.95 14.82 -19.63
CA THR A 371 12.33 16.13 -19.38
C THR A 371 13.33 17.19 -18.86
N PRO A 372 13.48 18.33 -19.57
CA PRO A 372 14.32 19.46 -19.13
C PRO A 372 13.83 20.14 -17.85
N PHE A 373 12.56 19.92 -17.46
CA PHE A 373 11.97 20.48 -16.24
C PHE A 373 12.78 20.13 -14.97
N LEU A 374 13.52 19.02 -14.99
CA LEU A 374 14.34 18.54 -13.87
C LEU A 374 15.65 19.30 -13.67
N ASP A 375 15.99 20.27 -14.52
CA ASP A 375 17.19 21.09 -14.32
C ASP A 375 17.03 22.12 -13.20
N ASN A 376 15.80 22.54 -12.91
CA ASN A 376 15.50 23.56 -11.91
C ASN A 376 15.01 22.98 -10.57
N THR A 377 14.94 21.65 -10.42
CA THR A 377 14.53 21.01 -9.16
C THR A 377 15.73 20.71 -8.27
N ARG A 378 15.61 21.01 -6.98
CA ARG A 378 16.61 20.64 -5.96
C ARG A 378 16.11 19.45 -5.15
N ASP A 379 16.99 18.51 -4.85
CA ASP A 379 16.68 17.40 -3.97
C ASP A 379 16.57 17.89 -2.53
N MET A 380 15.57 17.38 -1.81
CA MET A 380 15.44 17.56 -0.36
C MET A 380 16.45 16.70 0.38
N ARG A 381 16.75 17.09 1.63
CA ARG A 381 17.61 16.32 2.52
C ARG A 381 16.84 15.14 3.11
N TRP A 382 17.44 13.95 3.05
CA TRP A 382 16.95 12.75 3.73
C TRP A 382 17.09 12.88 5.25
N GLY A 383 16.07 12.46 5.99
CA GLY A 383 16.13 12.26 7.44
C GLY A 383 17.09 11.12 7.78
N GLY A 384 17.99 11.35 8.73
CA GLY A 384 19.00 10.37 9.14
C GLY A 384 18.73 9.71 10.50
N ASP A 385 17.94 10.37 11.36
CA ASP A 385 17.71 9.93 12.73
C ASP A 385 16.27 9.39 12.87
N PRO A 386 16.08 8.14 13.31
CA PRO A 386 14.77 7.66 13.72
C PRO A 386 14.32 8.46 14.94
N GLY A 387 13.04 8.85 14.98
CA GLY A 387 12.61 9.81 15.97
C GLY A 387 11.19 9.61 16.45
N ALA A 388 11.07 9.48 17.76
CA ALA A 388 9.90 9.98 18.46
C ALA A 388 10.21 11.40 19.00
N LEU A 389 9.30 12.34 18.82
CA LEU A 389 9.38 13.69 19.36
C LEU A 389 8.68 13.75 20.73
N ASP A 390 9.30 14.44 21.68
CA ASP A 390 8.71 14.77 22.97
C ASP A 390 7.89 16.06 22.85
N VAL A 391 6.58 15.94 22.76
CA VAL A 391 5.67 17.07 22.67
C VAL A 391 4.48 16.84 23.59
N ALA A 392 4.06 17.89 24.30
CA ALA A 392 2.96 17.79 25.28
C ALA A 392 3.10 16.57 26.20
N GLY A 393 4.28 16.35 26.80
CA GLY A 393 4.53 15.21 27.71
C GLY A 393 4.30 13.81 27.11
N THR A 394 4.26 13.69 25.78
CA THR A 394 3.96 12.47 25.03
C THR A 394 5.06 12.21 24.02
N ARG A 395 5.55 10.96 23.94
CA ARG A 395 6.43 10.52 22.85
C ARG A 395 5.57 10.30 21.60
N THR A 396 5.66 11.18 20.62
CA THR A 396 4.92 11.07 19.34
C THR A 396 5.85 10.55 18.26
N GLY A 397 5.38 9.63 17.42
CA GLY A 397 6.14 9.07 16.30
C GLY A 397 5.64 9.63 14.97
N PRO A 398 6.30 10.64 14.38
CA PRO A 398 5.90 11.19 13.10
C PRO A 398 6.22 10.20 11.98
N VAL A 399 5.26 10.00 11.07
CA VAL A 399 5.34 9.15 9.88
C VAL A 399 4.76 9.96 8.73
N ILE A 400 5.60 10.72 8.04
CA ILE A 400 5.16 11.76 7.11
C ILE A 400 4.68 11.11 5.80
N CYS A 401 3.39 11.25 5.51
CA CYS A 401 2.80 10.99 4.20
C CYS A 401 3.09 9.61 3.61
N TYR A 402 4.02 9.55 2.66
CA TYR A 402 4.41 8.34 1.92
C TYR A 402 5.07 7.28 2.83
N GLU A 403 5.66 7.70 3.95
CA GLU A 403 6.34 6.83 4.92
C GLU A 403 5.43 5.76 5.52
N VAL A 404 4.12 6.01 5.63
CA VAL A 404 3.18 5.04 6.21
C VAL A 404 3.11 3.73 5.41
N ALA A 405 3.44 3.78 4.12
CA ALA A 405 3.47 2.62 3.25
C ALA A 405 4.72 1.73 3.49
N TYR A 406 5.74 2.25 4.19
CA TYR A 406 6.99 1.56 4.51
C TYR A 406 6.96 1.00 5.93
N ASP A 407 7.60 -0.15 6.12
CA ASP A 407 7.53 -0.86 7.41
C ASP A 407 8.45 -0.24 8.48
N TYR A 408 9.52 0.44 8.07
CA TYR A 408 10.55 0.91 8.99
C TYR A 408 10.22 2.24 9.71
N PRO A 409 9.62 3.28 9.10
CA PRO A 409 9.45 4.56 9.81
C PRO A 409 8.55 4.43 11.04
N SER A 410 7.43 3.71 10.91
CA SER A 410 6.51 3.47 12.04
C SER A 410 7.13 2.58 13.12
N ARG A 411 7.86 1.52 12.71
CA ARG A 411 8.56 0.65 13.67
C ARG A 411 9.65 1.39 14.41
N ASP A 412 10.50 2.12 13.71
CA ASP A 412 11.63 2.83 14.30
C ASP A 412 11.16 3.92 15.28
N ALA A 413 10.02 4.58 14.99
CA ALA A 413 9.39 5.51 15.92
C ALA A 413 8.88 4.82 17.20
N VAL A 414 8.29 3.63 17.08
CA VAL A 414 7.78 2.84 18.22
C VAL A 414 8.93 2.25 19.04
N ASP A 415 10.01 1.80 18.39
CA ASP A 415 11.23 1.35 19.03
C ASP A 415 11.91 2.51 19.78
N ALA A 416 11.78 3.75 19.28
CA ALA A 416 12.16 4.97 19.99
C ALA A 416 11.19 5.38 21.12
N GLY A 417 10.16 4.58 21.40
CA GLY A 417 9.23 4.76 22.51
C GLY A 417 7.98 5.60 22.19
N ALA A 418 7.65 5.79 20.90
CA ALA A 418 6.40 6.48 20.53
C ALA A 418 5.18 5.81 21.16
N GLN A 419 4.31 6.63 21.77
CA GLN A 419 3.03 6.27 22.37
C GLN A 419 1.85 6.56 21.44
N LEU A 420 2.09 7.38 20.42
CA LEU A 420 1.14 7.83 19.42
C LEU A 420 1.84 7.89 18.07
N LEU A 421 1.22 7.41 17.00
CA LEU A 421 1.69 7.66 15.63
C LEU A 421 1.00 8.92 15.09
N VAL A 422 1.78 9.82 14.50
CA VAL A 422 1.25 11.04 13.87
C VAL A 422 1.61 10.97 12.39
N VAL A 423 0.61 11.08 11.52
CA VAL A 423 0.76 10.93 10.07
C VAL A 423 0.35 12.24 9.37
N PRO A 424 1.22 13.26 9.34
CA PRO A 424 0.99 14.46 8.56
C PRO A 424 1.13 14.16 7.08
N THR A 425 0.21 14.65 6.26
CA THR A 425 0.18 14.34 4.82
C THR A 425 -0.41 15.47 4.00
N ASN A 426 0.22 15.76 2.86
CA ASN A 426 -0.29 16.73 1.89
C ASN A 426 -0.93 16.00 0.71
N ASN A 427 -2.20 15.63 0.87
CA ASN A 427 -2.92 14.91 -0.19
C ASN A 427 -3.45 15.85 -1.30
N ALA A 428 -3.29 17.17 -1.18
CA ALA A 428 -3.85 18.14 -2.12
C ALA A 428 -3.29 17.95 -3.55
N TRP A 429 -2.09 17.39 -3.67
CA TRP A 429 -1.49 17.03 -4.96
C TRP A 429 -2.30 15.99 -5.74
N TYR A 430 -3.08 15.12 -5.10
CA TYR A 430 -3.57 13.90 -5.76
C TYR A 430 -5.06 13.94 -6.16
N GLY A 431 -5.75 15.05 -5.92
CA GLY A 431 -7.16 15.22 -6.30
C GLY A 431 -8.14 14.39 -5.45
N PRO A 432 -9.46 14.48 -5.71
CA PRO A 432 -10.52 13.74 -5.00
C PRO A 432 -10.58 12.23 -5.33
N GLY A 433 -9.42 11.62 -5.57
CA GLY A 433 -9.28 10.21 -5.88
C GLY A 433 -9.14 9.30 -4.65
N GLU A 434 -8.86 8.04 -4.92
CA GLU A 434 -8.79 6.99 -3.90
C GLU A 434 -7.50 7.01 -3.06
N MET A 435 -6.51 7.82 -3.43
CA MET A 435 -5.20 7.85 -2.76
C MET A 435 -5.32 8.14 -1.25
N SER A 436 -6.11 9.15 -0.84
CA SER A 436 -6.32 9.48 0.58
C SER A 436 -6.97 8.33 1.35
N HIS A 437 -7.89 7.59 0.71
CA HIS A 437 -8.52 6.41 1.30
C HIS A 437 -7.53 5.26 1.44
N GLN A 438 -6.69 5.04 0.42
CA GLN A 438 -5.64 4.02 0.42
C GLN A 438 -4.58 4.31 1.50
N GLN A 439 -4.18 5.57 1.70
CA GLN A 439 -3.24 5.97 2.74
C GLN A 439 -3.85 5.85 4.15
N LEU A 440 -5.14 6.19 4.32
CA LEU A 440 -5.85 5.93 5.57
C LEU A 440 -5.91 4.43 5.89
N ALA A 441 -6.13 3.58 4.88
CA ALA A 441 -6.10 2.12 5.04
C ALA A 441 -4.75 1.62 5.56
N MET A 442 -3.64 2.17 5.04
CA MET A 442 -2.29 1.88 5.52
C MET A 442 -2.12 2.32 6.97
N SER A 443 -2.58 3.53 7.31
CA SER A 443 -2.52 4.08 8.67
C SER A 443 -3.30 3.21 9.67
N ARG A 444 -4.47 2.70 9.28
CA ARG A 444 -5.26 1.75 10.08
C ARG A 444 -4.52 0.45 10.34
N LEU A 445 -3.84 -0.08 9.33
CA LEU A 445 -3.01 -1.27 9.52
C LEU A 445 -1.83 -0.98 10.45
N ARG A 446 -1.12 0.14 10.28
CA ARG A 446 0.00 0.54 11.16
C ARG A 446 -0.43 0.71 12.62
N ALA A 447 -1.63 1.24 12.85
CA ALA A 447 -2.19 1.35 14.20
C ALA A 447 -2.28 -0.02 14.89
N VAL A 448 -2.77 -1.05 14.18
CA VAL A 448 -2.86 -2.44 14.70
C VAL A 448 -1.50 -3.10 14.81
N GLU A 449 -0.64 -2.90 13.82
CA GLU A 449 0.71 -3.47 13.78
C GLU A 449 1.53 -3.07 14.99
N HIS A 450 1.47 -1.80 15.36
CA HIS A 450 2.24 -1.23 16.47
C HIS A 450 1.42 -1.08 17.77
N GLY A 451 0.13 -1.41 17.74
CA GLY A 451 -0.77 -1.23 18.88
C GLY A 451 -0.79 0.21 19.40
N ARG A 452 -0.78 1.18 18.49
CA ARG A 452 -0.79 2.63 18.76
C ARG A 452 -2.00 3.27 18.09
N ALA A 453 -2.55 4.31 18.71
CA ALA A 453 -3.45 5.20 17.98
C ALA A 453 -2.66 5.90 16.86
N ALA A 454 -3.31 6.16 15.73
CA ALA A 454 -2.74 6.92 14.63
C ALA A 454 -3.56 8.18 14.36
N VAL A 455 -2.90 9.34 14.36
CA VAL A 455 -3.50 10.65 14.11
C VAL A 455 -3.09 11.08 12.71
N VAL A 456 -4.02 11.00 11.77
CA VAL A 456 -3.79 11.38 10.36
C VAL A 456 -4.21 12.84 10.18
N ALA A 457 -3.25 13.69 9.82
CA ALA A 457 -3.47 15.12 9.60
C ALA A 457 -3.24 15.44 8.12
N ALA A 458 -4.33 15.63 7.37
CA ALA A 458 -4.29 15.85 5.93
C ALA A 458 -4.58 17.31 5.57
N THR A 459 -3.87 17.86 4.58
CA THR A 459 -4.11 19.24 4.07
C THR A 459 -5.51 19.37 3.46
N SER A 460 -5.82 18.51 2.48
CA SER A 460 -7.13 18.44 1.79
C SER A 460 -7.64 17.00 1.64
N GLY A 461 -6.91 16.04 2.21
CA GLY A 461 -7.26 14.63 2.22
C GLY A 461 -8.25 14.30 3.34
N ILE A 462 -8.22 13.03 3.77
CA ILE A 462 -8.99 12.58 4.93
C ILE A 462 -8.09 12.69 6.14
N SER A 463 -8.39 13.64 7.02
CA SER A 463 -7.87 13.63 8.38
C SER A 463 -8.68 12.64 9.20
N ALA A 464 -8.03 11.92 10.11
CA ALA A 464 -8.68 10.89 10.90
C ALA A 464 -8.00 10.63 12.23
N ILE A 465 -8.79 10.20 13.22
CA ILE A 465 -8.32 9.63 14.47
C ILE A 465 -8.59 8.13 14.42
N VAL A 466 -7.52 7.34 14.43
CA VAL A 466 -7.57 5.89 14.31
C VAL A 466 -7.15 5.25 15.63
N ALA A 467 -8.00 4.38 16.15
CA ALA A 467 -7.73 3.65 17.39
C ALA A 467 -6.67 2.55 17.19
N PRO A 468 -6.08 2.01 18.28
CA PRO A 468 -5.06 0.95 18.21
C PRO A 468 -5.52 -0.36 17.56
N ASP A 469 -6.83 -0.58 17.43
CA ASP A 469 -7.42 -1.74 16.73
C ASP A 469 -7.73 -1.47 15.24
N GLY A 470 -7.34 -0.30 14.72
CA GLY A 470 -7.54 0.12 13.34
C GLY A 470 -8.94 0.66 13.05
N SER A 471 -9.81 0.78 14.06
CA SER A 471 -11.11 1.46 13.92
C SER A 471 -10.93 2.96 13.78
N VAL A 472 -11.72 3.59 12.90
CA VAL A 472 -11.71 5.04 12.71
C VAL A 472 -12.72 5.66 13.67
N GLN A 473 -12.26 6.46 14.63
CA GLN A 473 -13.11 7.12 15.63
C GLN A 473 -13.78 8.38 15.07
N GLN A 474 -13.00 9.18 14.34
CA GLN A 474 -13.43 10.42 13.67
C GLN A 474 -12.70 10.55 12.34
N SER A 475 -13.35 11.14 11.33
CA SER A 475 -12.73 11.47 10.06
C SER A 475 -13.39 12.68 9.40
N THR A 476 -12.61 13.45 8.64
CA THR A 476 -13.10 14.56 7.83
C THR A 476 -13.51 14.10 6.43
N SER A 477 -14.22 14.97 5.70
CA SER A 477 -14.41 14.83 4.25
C SER A 477 -13.17 15.30 3.49
N LEU A 478 -13.02 14.85 2.25
CA LEU A 478 -12.03 15.40 1.31
C LEU A 478 -12.36 16.88 0.99
N TYR A 479 -11.31 17.69 0.76
CA TYR A 479 -11.40 19.07 0.27
C TYR A 479 -12.29 20.00 1.10
N THR A 480 -12.23 19.85 2.44
CA THR A 480 -12.92 20.72 3.38
C THR A 480 -11.96 21.31 4.40
N ALA A 481 -12.28 22.47 4.96
CA ALA A 481 -11.60 22.99 6.15
C ALA A 481 -12.32 22.46 7.39
N ALA A 482 -11.60 21.78 8.28
CA ALA A 482 -12.18 21.12 9.45
C ALA A 482 -11.16 20.97 10.58
N THR A 483 -11.68 20.75 11.79
CA THR A 483 -10.89 20.38 12.96
C THR A 483 -11.48 19.11 13.56
N LEU A 484 -10.63 18.13 13.87
CA LEU A 484 -11.01 16.98 14.70
C LEU A 484 -10.43 17.17 16.09
N VAL A 485 -11.20 16.86 17.14
CA VAL A 485 -10.72 16.86 18.53
C VAL A 485 -11.16 15.56 19.19
N ALA A 486 -10.21 14.78 19.66
CA ALA A 486 -10.50 13.48 20.28
C ALA A 486 -9.45 13.10 21.34
N ASP A 487 -9.89 12.34 22.34
CA ASP A 487 -9.01 11.65 23.27
C ASP A 487 -8.38 10.42 22.61
N VAL A 488 -7.06 10.39 22.52
CA VAL A 488 -6.30 9.23 22.04
C VAL A 488 -5.67 8.47 23.21
N PRO A 489 -5.76 7.13 23.24
CA PRO A 489 -5.12 6.33 24.28
C PRO A 489 -3.61 6.29 24.09
N LEU A 490 -2.84 6.60 25.14
CA LEU A 490 -1.40 6.46 25.15
C LEU A 490 -1.01 5.04 25.56
N ARG A 491 -0.28 4.36 24.68
CA ARG A 491 0.11 2.95 24.84
C ARG A 491 1.61 2.80 24.70
N GLN A 492 2.19 1.91 25.50
CA GLN A 492 3.63 1.59 25.49
C GLN A 492 3.90 0.12 25.18
N GLN A 493 2.88 -0.73 25.25
CA GLN A 493 3.03 -2.16 24.97
C GLN A 493 3.56 -2.41 23.55
N THR A 494 4.63 -3.19 23.47
CA THR A 494 5.20 -3.68 22.22
C THR A 494 4.40 -4.87 21.71
N THR A 495 3.96 -4.85 20.44
CA THR A 495 3.26 -5.98 19.83
C THR A 495 4.24 -7.11 19.52
N LEU A 496 3.74 -8.28 19.11
CA LEU A 496 4.64 -9.34 18.63
C LEU A 496 5.25 -8.96 17.27
N SER A 497 4.53 -8.20 16.44
CA SER A 497 5.06 -7.64 15.20
C SER A 497 6.29 -6.76 15.46
N ASP A 498 6.20 -5.84 16.42
CA ASP A 498 7.33 -4.98 16.80
C ASP A 498 8.54 -5.81 17.25
N ARG A 499 8.31 -6.85 18.07
CA ARG A 499 9.38 -7.75 18.56
C ARG A 499 10.05 -8.55 17.45
N LEU A 500 9.28 -9.01 16.47
CA LEU A 500 9.81 -9.73 15.31
C LEU A 500 10.48 -8.76 14.33
N GLY A 501 9.99 -7.53 14.23
CA GLY A 501 10.46 -6.50 13.31
C GLY A 501 10.53 -7.03 11.88
N ALA A 502 11.66 -6.74 11.21
CA ALA A 502 11.89 -7.17 9.83
C ALA A 502 12.04 -8.71 9.65
N TRP A 503 12.23 -9.48 10.74
CA TRP A 503 12.43 -10.93 10.63
C TRP A 503 11.24 -11.66 10.05
N THR A 504 10.01 -11.18 10.29
CA THR A 504 8.81 -11.80 9.70
C THR A 504 8.93 -11.83 8.18
N GLU A 505 9.28 -10.70 7.56
CA GLU A 505 9.44 -10.62 6.11
C GLU A 505 10.64 -11.46 5.63
N TYR A 506 11.79 -11.38 6.32
CA TYR A 506 13.00 -12.12 5.94
C TYR A 506 12.81 -13.63 5.98
N VAL A 507 12.09 -14.16 6.98
CA VAL A 507 11.77 -15.59 7.05
C VAL A 507 10.85 -16.00 5.91
N LEU A 508 9.83 -15.21 5.58
CA LEU A 508 8.93 -15.49 4.46
C LEU A 508 9.68 -15.48 3.11
N ILE A 509 10.55 -14.49 2.88
CA ILE A 509 11.39 -14.38 1.69
C ILE A 509 12.37 -15.57 1.61
N GLY A 510 13.06 -15.88 2.71
CA GLY A 510 14.00 -17.00 2.76
C GLY A 510 13.32 -18.34 2.44
N ALA A 511 12.12 -18.56 2.97
CA ALA A 511 11.29 -19.73 2.66
C ALA A 511 10.87 -19.76 1.18
N ALA A 512 10.50 -18.61 0.60
CA ALA A 512 10.16 -18.49 -0.82
C ALA A 512 11.34 -18.90 -1.72
N LEU A 513 12.54 -18.38 -1.45
CA LEU A 513 13.76 -18.67 -2.19
C LEU A 513 14.15 -20.15 -2.09
N ALA A 514 14.09 -20.72 -0.88
CA ALA A 514 14.36 -22.14 -0.65
C ALA A 514 13.37 -23.05 -1.40
N ALA A 515 12.08 -22.68 -1.42
CA ALA A 515 11.05 -23.42 -2.15
C ALA A 515 11.29 -23.37 -3.66
N VAL A 516 11.64 -22.19 -4.21
CA VAL A 516 11.98 -22.04 -5.64
C VAL A 516 13.20 -22.88 -6.00
N ALA A 517 14.27 -22.82 -5.21
CA ALA A 517 15.47 -23.63 -5.43
C ALA A 517 15.14 -25.13 -5.41
N THR A 518 14.36 -25.57 -4.43
CA THR A 518 13.91 -26.96 -4.32
C THR A 518 13.08 -27.37 -5.53
N GLY A 519 12.12 -26.54 -5.96
CA GLY A 519 11.28 -26.79 -7.13
C GLY A 519 12.05 -26.87 -8.45
N LEU A 520 13.14 -26.10 -8.57
CA LEU A 520 14.05 -26.15 -9.72
C LEU A 520 14.89 -27.43 -9.73
N VAL A 521 15.40 -27.87 -8.58
CA VAL A 521 16.21 -29.10 -8.44
C VAL A 521 15.37 -30.35 -8.66
N LEU A 522 14.17 -30.40 -8.09
CA LEU A 522 13.25 -31.55 -8.21
C LEU A 522 12.56 -31.62 -9.57
N ARG A 523 12.79 -30.66 -10.47
CA ARG A 523 12.21 -30.67 -11.81
C ARG A 523 12.71 -31.92 -12.55
N PRO A 524 11.83 -32.83 -13.00
CA PRO A 524 12.26 -33.94 -13.82
C PRO A 524 13.00 -33.37 -15.03
N ARG A 525 14.26 -33.79 -15.23
CA ARG A 525 14.99 -33.54 -16.48
C ARG A 525 14.22 -34.22 -17.59
N THR A 526 13.19 -33.59 -18.13
CA THR A 526 12.46 -34.07 -19.30
C THR A 526 13.41 -34.03 -20.48
N ARG A 527 14.02 -35.20 -20.73
CA ARG A 527 14.62 -35.74 -21.96
C ARG A 527 14.94 -34.72 -23.05
N ARG A 528 16.21 -34.32 -23.10
CA ARG A 528 16.92 -34.00 -24.33
C ARG A 528 17.50 -35.32 -24.87
N THR A 529 16.63 -36.19 -25.39
CA THR A 529 17.02 -37.43 -26.08
C THR A 529 16.08 -37.62 -27.27
N VAL A 530 16.21 -36.76 -28.27
CA VAL A 530 15.90 -37.05 -29.68
C VAL A 530 16.78 -36.10 -30.51
N ALA A 531 18.02 -36.52 -30.78
CA ALA A 531 18.86 -36.08 -31.89
C ALA A 531 20.22 -36.79 -31.72
N ASP A 532 20.17 -38.11 -31.87
CA ASP A 532 21.30 -38.97 -32.26
C ASP A 532 20.68 -40.36 -32.38
N ASP A 533 20.12 -40.63 -33.56
CA ASP A 533 20.30 -41.89 -34.31
C ASP A 533 19.37 -41.93 -35.54
N THR A 534 20.04 -42.13 -36.68
CA THR A 534 19.58 -42.48 -38.05
C THR A 534 18.91 -41.44 -38.92
#